data_AF-A0A5C6CVS2-F1
#
_entry.id   AF-A0A5C6CVS2-F1
#
_cell.length_a   1.000
_cell.length_b   1.000
_cell.length_c   1.000
_cell.angle_alpha   90.00
_cell.angle_beta   90.00
_cell.angle_gamma   90.00
#
_symmetry.space_group_name_H-M   'P 1'
#
loop_
_entity.id
_entity.type
_entity.pdbx_description
1 polymer ?
#
loop_
_entity_poly.entity_id
_entity_poly.type
_entity_poly.pdbx_seq_one_letter_code
_entity_poly.pdbx_strand_id
1 'polypeptide(L)'
;MPKKSRRTPGKPDYVVELERCYGIPSQAAFGSSVFYDAMDVSEGTLEQAALAKYKHFAGELWERYGEDNWMAEWGTVYKRAPNEAGDIVAELRSISEPGASFSVSLLIENNDHATEAHAALSKAFDVDTVLELQVYKIGDGDAMSGILIASRLVHEGSLFLVLLMD
;
A
#
# COMPACT_ATOMS: atom_id res chain seq x y z
N MET A 1 10.56 34.92 -23.99
CA MET A 1 10.13 33.51 -24.21
C MET A 1 9.55 32.98 -22.92
N PRO A 2 8.27 32.59 -22.84
CA PRO A 2 7.75 31.98 -21.63
C PRO A 2 8.30 30.56 -21.51
N LYS A 3 8.91 30.25 -20.36
CA LYS A 3 9.32 28.88 -20.00
C LYS A 3 8.06 28.03 -19.99
N LYS A 4 8.00 27.00 -20.84
CA LYS A 4 6.96 25.97 -20.78
C LYS A 4 6.96 25.38 -19.37
N SER A 5 5.91 25.68 -18.60
CA SER A 5 5.64 24.98 -17.34
C SER A 5 5.45 23.51 -17.69
N ARG A 6 6.42 22.69 -17.29
CA ARG A 6 6.36 21.24 -17.37
C ARG A 6 5.28 20.84 -16.37
N ARG A 7 4.06 20.54 -16.85
CA ARG A 7 3.03 19.93 -16.02
C ARG A 7 3.67 18.71 -15.37
N THR A 8 3.83 18.72 -14.05
CA THR A 8 3.95 17.47 -13.30
C THR A 8 2.76 16.62 -13.74
N PRO A 9 2.94 15.39 -14.24
CA PRO A 9 1.80 14.52 -14.52
C PRO A 9 0.94 14.48 -13.24
N GLY A 10 -0.32 14.91 -13.35
CA GLY A 10 -1.22 14.94 -12.20
C GLY A 10 -1.40 13.54 -11.66
N LYS A 11 -1.44 13.41 -10.33
CA LYS A 11 -1.82 12.16 -9.65
C LYS A 11 -3.19 11.69 -10.18
N PRO A 12 -3.36 10.42 -10.57
CA PRO A 12 -4.64 9.90 -11.07
C PRO A 12 -5.77 10.02 -10.04
N ASP A 13 -7.01 10.12 -10.51
CA ASP A 13 -8.19 10.30 -9.65
C ASP A 13 -8.35 9.14 -8.65
N TYR A 14 -8.08 7.89 -9.05
CA TYR A 14 -8.16 6.74 -8.15
C TYR A 14 -7.19 6.83 -6.97
N VAL A 15 -6.01 7.44 -7.17
CA VAL A 15 -5.05 7.65 -6.08
C VAL A 15 -5.56 8.73 -5.13
N VAL A 16 -6.13 9.82 -5.66
CA VAL A 16 -6.71 10.89 -4.84
C VAL A 16 -7.90 10.37 -4.03
N GLU A 17 -8.73 9.51 -4.60
CA GLU A 17 -9.83 8.86 -3.89
C GLU A 17 -9.33 7.91 -2.79
N LEU A 18 -8.28 7.13 -3.07
CA LEU A 18 -7.66 6.25 -2.08
C LEU A 18 -7.05 7.06 -0.91
N GLU A 19 -6.38 8.17 -1.20
CA GLU A 19 -5.82 9.08 -0.19
C GLU A 19 -6.88 9.73 0.70
N ARG A 20 -8.08 9.98 0.18
CA ARG A 20 -9.20 10.49 1.01
C ARG A 20 -9.66 9.46 2.04
N CYS A 21 -9.57 8.17 1.70
CA CYS A 21 -10.01 7.08 2.58
C CYS A 21 -8.91 6.66 3.57
N TYR A 22 -7.65 6.71 3.15
CA TYR A 22 -6.52 6.10 3.87
C TYR A 22 -5.35 7.05 4.15
N GLY A 23 -5.53 8.35 3.92
CA GLY A 23 -4.51 9.35 4.19
C GLY A 23 -3.51 9.57 3.04
N ILE A 24 -3.00 10.79 3.01
CA ILE A 24 -1.92 11.21 2.10
C ILE A 24 -0.57 10.60 2.52
N PRO A 25 0.44 10.58 1.63
CA PRO A 25 1.80 10.17 1.98
C PRO A 25 2.30 10.82 3.28
N SER A 26 2.75 10.02 4.24
CA SER A 26 3.23 10.50 5.54
C SER A 26 4.38 9.66 6.09
N GLN A 27 5.03 10.16 7.14
CA GLN A 27 6.02 9.44 7.95
C GLN A 27 5.51 9.29 9.39
N ALA A 28 4.22 8.99 9.54
CA ALA A 28 3.54 8.95 10.83
C ALA A 28 3.88 7.70 11.66
N ALA A 29 4.45 6.68 11.03
CA ALA A 29 4.70 5.33 11.55
C ALA A 29 3.46 4.54 12.00
N PHE A 30 2.32 5.20 12.26
CA PHE A 30 1.06 4.57 12.65
C PHE A 30 -0.12 5.14 11.86
N GLY A 31 -1.21 4.38 11.81
CA GLY A 31 -2.36 4.65 10.96
C GLY A 31 -2.14 4.18 9.54
N SER A 32 -2.78 4.85 8.58
CA SER A 32 -2.70 4.52 7.16
C SER A 32 -2.06 5.63 6.33
N SER A 33 -1.47 5.24 5.20
CA SER A 33 -0.89 6.16 4.23
C SER A 33 -0.83 5.53 2.84
N VAL A 34 -1.20 6.31 1.83
CA VAL A 34 -1.07 5.94 0.42
C VAL A 34 0.18 6.59 -0.17
N PHE A 35 0.92 5.85 -1.00
CA PHE A 35 2.05 6.35 -1.78
C PHE A 35 1.88 6.01 -3.25
N TYR A 36 2.18 6.96 -4.13
CA TYR A 36 2.11 6.76 -5.57
C TYR A 36 3.37 7.31 -6.24
N ASP A 37 4.03 6.45 -6.99
CA ASP A 37 5.21 6.79 -7.79
C ASP A 37 4.85 6.75 -9.27
N ALA A 38 4.69 7.93 -9.87
CA ALA A 38 4.35 8.06 -11.28
C ALA A 38 5.51 7.64 -12.19
N MET A 39 5.21 6.85 -13.22
CA MET A 39 6.13 6.52 -14.33
C MET A 39 7.47 5.90 -13.92
N ASP A 40 7.53 5.18 -12.82
CA ASP A 40 8.64 4.28 -12.55
C ASP A 40 8.23 2.87 -13.00
N VAL A 41 8.57 2.52 -14.24
CA VAL A 41 8.70 1.11 -14.64
C VAL A 41 10.00 0.64 -13.99
N SER A 42 9.96 0.57 -12.66
CA SER A 42 11.12 0.73 -11.79
C SER A 42 12.16 -0.36 -12.03
N GLU A 43 13.41 0.06 -12.14
CA GLU A 43 14.55 -0.77 -11.79
C GLU A 43 14.30 -1.41 -10.41
N GLY A 44 14.34 -2.74 -10.32
CA GLY A 44 14.13 -3.48 -9.07
C GLY A 44 12.76 -4.17 -8.92
N THR A 45 12.62 -4.92 -7.82
CA THR A 45 11.43 -5.72 -7.53
C THR A 45 10.34 -4.89 -6.83
N LEU A 46 9.07 -5.30 -6.94
CA LEU A 46 7.97 -4.66 -6.21
C LEU A 46 8.19 -4.68 -4.70
N GLU A 47 8.81 -5.75 -4.19
CA GLU A 47 9.18 -5.88 -2.78
C GLU A 47 10.19 -4.82 -2.33
N GLN A 48 11.21 -4.52 -3.13
CA GLN A 48 12.18 -3.47 -2.82
C GLN A 48 11.50 -2.09 -2.74
N ALA A 49 10.57 -1.81 -3.65
CA ALA A 49 9.81 -0.57 -3.63
C ALA A 49 8.85 -0.49 -2.43
N ALA A 50 8.16 -1.59 -2.12
CA ALA A 50 7.29 -1.71 -0.94
C ALA A 50 8.08 -1.48 0.36
N LEU A 51 9.24 -2.12 0.50
CA LEU A 51 10.12 -1.92 1.65
C LEU A 51 10.61 -0.48 1.75
N ALA A 52 10.94 0.17 0.63
CA ALA A 52 11.32 1.58 0.64
C ALA A 52 10.17 2.49 1.15
N LYS A 53 8.92 2.19 0.81
CA LYS A 53 7.75 2.92 1.35
C LYS A 53 7.52 2.63 2.82
N TYR A 54 7.72 1.40 3.27
CA TYR A 54 7.62 1.06 4.68
C TYR A 54 8.69 1.78 5.53
N LYS A 55 9.95 1.77 5.08
CA LYS A 55 11.05 2.54 5.69
C LYS A 55 10.73 4.03 5.77
N HIS A 56 10.20 4.59 4.68
CA HIS A 56 9.79 6.00 4.67
C HIS A 56 8.65 6.28 5.64
N PHE A 57 7.60 5.45 5.64
CA PHE A 57 6.46 5.60 6.54
C PHE A 57 6.84 5.55 8.02
N ALA A 58 7.76 4.66 8.40
CA ALA A 58 8.31 4.59 9.75
C ALA A 58 9.18 5.81 10.11
N GLY A 59 9.77 6.47 9.11
CA GLY A 59 10.55 7.70 9.27
C GLY A 59 11.70 7.53 10.27
N GLU A 60 11.84 8.47 11.20
CA GLU A 60 12.90 8.44 12.23
C GLU A 60 12.77 7.24 13.19
N LEU A 61 11.59 6.63 13.30
CA LEU A 61 11.40 5.47 14.18
C LEU A 61 12.08 4.21 13.61
N TRP A 62 12.30 4.15 12.29
CA TRP A 62 13.08 3.08 11.67
C TRP A 62 14.48 3.00 12.28
N GLU A 63 15.19 4.13 12.27
CA GLU A 63 16.55 4.22 12.80
C GLU A 63 16.58 4.11 14.33
N ARG A 64 15.58 4.69 15.01
CA ARG A 64 15.52 4.69 16.47
C ARG A 64 15.36 3.28 17.05
N TYR A 65 14.49 2.47 16.46
CA TYR A 65 14.21 1.13 16.95
C TYR A 65 14.95 0.02 16.19
N GLY A 66 15.59 0.36 15.06
CA GLY A 66 16.44 -0.55 14.31
C GLY A 66 15.68 -1.43 13.32
N GLU A 67 16.31 -1.69 12.18
CA GLU A 67 15.76 -2.47 11.06
C GLU A 67 15.28 -3.86 11.48
N ASP A 68 16.02 -4.56 12.35
CA ASP A 68 15.68 -5.92 12.79
C ASP A 68 14.29 -5.98 13.45
N ASN A 69 13.89 -4.95 14.20
CA ASN A 69 12.58 -4.90 14.84
C ASN A 69 11.47 -4.63 13.82
N TRP A 70 11.68 -3.68 12.90
CA TRP A 70 10.70 -3.36 11.87
C TRP A 70 10.52 -4.47 10.83
N MET A 71 11.54 -5.31 10.67
CA MET A 71 11.55 -6.45 9.76
C MET A 71 11.11 -7.77 10.41
N ALA A 72 10.83 -7.79 11.72
CA ALA A 72 10.48 -9.01 12.46
C ALA A 72 9.27 -9.73 11.84
N GLU A 73 8.25 -8.96 11.45
CA GLU A 73 7.06 -9.49 10.80
C GLU A 73 7.05 -9.30 9.28
N TRP A 74 8.10 -8.75 8.66
CA TRP A 74 8.09 -8.55 7.21
C TRP A 74 7.96 -9.88 6.46
N GLY A 75 6.88 -10.03 5.70
CA GLY A 75 6.69 -11.21 4.86
C GLY A 75 5.47 -11.11 3.98
N THR A 76 5.53 -11.75 2.81
CA THR A 76 4.37 -11.78 1.91
C THR A 76 3.28 -12.71 2.42
N VAL A 77 2.06 -12.20 2.54
CA VAL A 77 0.86 -12.97 2.92
C VAL A 77 -0.09 -13.24 1.75
N TYR A 78 0.05 -12.48 0.67
CA TYR A 78 -0.75 -12.67 -0.54
C TYR A 78 0.01 -12.21 -1.79
N LYS A 79 -0.19 -12.93 -2.90
CA LYS A 79 0.27 -12.53 -4.24
C LYS A 79 -0.86 -12.83 -5.22
N ARG A 80 -1.26 -11.83 -6.02
CA ARG A 80 -2.21 -12.06 -7.12
C ARG A 80 -1.52 -12.84 -8.23
N ALA A 81 -2.18 -13.87 -8.76
CA ALA A 81 -1.61 -14.61 -9.89
C ALA A 81 -1.59 -13.73 -11.16
N PRO A 82 -0.59 -13.90 -12.05
CA PRO A 82 -0.57 -13.17 -13.31
C PRO A 82 -1.83 -13.44 -14.14
N ASN A 83 -2.45 -12.38 -14.67
CA ASN A 83 -3.68 -12.41 -15.48
C ASN A 83 -4.96 -12.87 -14.74
N GLU A 84 -4.93 -12.95 -13.41
CA GLU A 84 -6.14 -13.11 -12.62
C GLU A 84 -6.91 -11.78 -12.56
N ALA A 85 -8.22 -11.83 -12.75
CA ALA A 85 -9.07 -10.65 -12.60
C ALA A 85 -9.03 -10.21 -11.12
N GLY A 86 -8.78 -8.92 -10.89
CA GLY A 86 -8.66 -8.40 -9.53
C GLY A 86 -10.01 -8.32 -8.82
N ASP A 87 -10.03 -8.78 -7.57
CA ASP A 87 -11.08 -8.46 -6.59
C ASP A 87 -10.40 -8.23 -5.23
N ILE A 88 -9.79 -7.07 -5.05
CA ILE A 88 -8.93 -6.75 -3.93
C ILE A 88 -9.64 -6.94 -2.59
N VAL A 89 -10.94 -6.70 -2.52
CA VAL A 89 -11.72 -6.91 -1.29
C VAL A 89 -11.83 -8.40 -0.98
N ALA A 90 -12.14 -9.26 -1.96
CA ALA A 90 -12.16 -10.70 -1.76
C ALA A 90 -10.77 -11.28 -1.50
N GLU A 91 -9.75 -10.80 -2.21
CA GLU A 91 -8.35 -11.19 -2.06
C GLU A 91 -7.84 -10.91 -0.66
N LEU A 92 -8.05 -9.68 -0.15
CA LEU A 92 -7.67 -9.32 1.21
C LEU A 92 -8.42 -10.17 2.24
N ARG A 93 -9.72 -10.40 2.06
CA ARG A 93 -10.51 -11.29 2.96
C ARG A 93 -10.05 -12.74 2.96
N SER A 94 -9.35 -13.18 1.92
CA SER A 94 -8.80 -14.54 1.86
C SER A 94 -7.55 -14.72 2.74
N ILE A 95 -6.94 -13.63 3.21
CA ILE A 95 -5.75 -13.66 4.07
C ILE A 95 -6.14 -14.15 5.46
N SER A 96 -5.72 -15.37 5.78
CA SER A 96 -5.96 -16.01 7.08
C SER A 96 -4.79 -15.91 8.06
N GLU A 97 -3.69 -15.25 7.67
CA GLU A 97 -2.54 -15.05 8.55
C GLU A 97 -2.98 -14.13 9.72
N PRO A 98 -2.82 -14.53 10.99
CA PRO A 98 -3.43 -13.83 12.12
C PRO A 98 -3.13 -12.33 12.19
N GLY A 99 -1.85 -11.92 12.08
CA GLY A 99 -1.45 -10.52 12.19
C GLY A 99 -1.99 -9.66 11.04
N ALA A 100 -1.98 -10.21 9.82
CA ALA A 100 -2.53 -9.55 8.66
C ALA A 100 -4.08 -9.52 8.65
N SER A 101 -4.75 -10.58 9.08
CA SER A 101 -6.21 -10.71 9.02
C SER A 101 -6.95 -9.66 9.86
N PHE A 102 -6.41 -9.34 11.05
CA PHE A 102 -6.95 -8.26 11.87
C PHE A 102 -6.82 -6.90 11.18
N SER A 103 -5.64 -6.62 10.61
CA SER A 103 -5.37 -5.39 9.86
C SER A 103 -6.25 -5.28 8.61
N VAL A 104 -6.53 -6.40 7.93
CA VAL A 104 -7.48 -6.46 6.81
C VAL A 104 -8.88 -6.06 7.25
N SER A 105 -9.39 -6.59 8.37
CA SER A 105 -10.69 -6.20 8.91
C SER A 105 -10.74 -4.71 9.27
N LEU A 106 -9.66 -4.13 9.79
CA LEU A 106 -9.58 -2.68 10.02
C LEU A 106 -9.63 -1.88 8.71
N LEU A 107 -8.90 -2.34 7.70
CA LEU A 107 -8.81 -1.69 6.39
C LEU A 107 -10.15 -1.70 5.62
N ILE A 108 -10.93 -2.77 5.77
CA ILE A 108 -12.14 -3.04 4.97
C ILE A 108 -13.43 -2.81 5.77
N GLU A 109 -13.53 -3.33 7.00
CA GLU A 109 -14.80 -3.48 7.72
C GLU A 109 -15.00 -2.38 8.76
N ASN A 110 -13.95 -1.96 9.44
CA ASN A 110 -14.00 -0.95 10.50
C ASN A 110 -13.64 0.46 10.02
N ASN A 111 -13.82 0.74 8.73
CA ASN A 111 -13.70 2.08 8.18
C ASN A 111 -15.04 2.81 8.29
N ASP A 112 -15.05 4.01 8.88
CA ASP A 112 -16.26 4.85 9.03
C ASP A 112 -16.99 5.12 7.68
N HIS A 113 -16.25 4.99 6.58
CA HIS A 113 -16.73 5.11 5.20
C HIS A 113 -16.50 3.82 4.41
N ALA A 114 -16.79 2.64 5.00
CA ALA A 114 -16.52 1.33 4.41
C ALA A 114 -16.93 1.18 2.93
N THR A 115 -18.10 1.69 2.51
CA THR A 115 -18.52 1.65 1.10
C THR A 115 -17.61 2.46 0.19
N GLU A 116 -17.19 3.66 0.61
CA GLU A 116 -16.28 4.51 -0.16
C GLU A 116 -14.88 3.92 -0.19
N ALA A 117 -14.43 3.37 0.94
CA ALA A 117 -13.17 2.67 1.07
C ALA A 117 -13.07 1.45 0.14
N HIS A 118 -14.12 0.61 0.08
CA HIS A 118 -14.18 -0.53 -0.86
C HIS A 118 -14.13 -0.05 -2.30
N ALA A 119 -14.90 0.98 -2.65
CA ALA A 119 -14.91 1.52 -4.00
C ALA A 119 -13.54 2.10 -4.40
N ALA A 120 -12.85 2.79 -3.47
CA ALA A 120 -11.53 3.34 -3.70
C ALA A 120 -10.47 2.23 -3.87
N LEU A 121 -10.52 1.18 -3.04
CA LEU A 121 -9.67 0.00 -3.20
C LEU A 121 -9.87 -0.65 -4.56
N SER A 122 -11.11 -0.95 -4.95
CA SER A 122 -11.38 -1.60 -6.23
C SER A 122 -10.93 -0.75 -7.41
N LYS A 123 -11.20 0.56 -7.39
CA LYS A 123 -10.71 1.48 -8.43
C LYS A 123 -9.19 1.53 -8.53
N ALA A 124 -8.48 1.32 -7.42
CA ALA A 124 -7.03 1.38 -7.35
C ALA A 124 -6.35 0.05 -7.73
N PHE A 125 -6.95 -1.08 -7.36
CA PHE A 125 -6.30 -2.39 -7.38
C PHE A 125 -6.98 -3.45 -8.25
N ASP A 126 -8.23 -3.25 -8.70
CA ASP A 126 -8.94 -4.23 -9.54
C ASP A 126 -8.84 -3.89 -11.04
N VAL A 127 -8.10 -2.83 -11.38
CA VAL A 127 -7.94 -2.38 -12.76
C VAL A 127 -7.10 -3.37 -13.56
N ASP A 128 -7.49 -3.61 -14.82
CA ASP A 128 -6.78 -4.48 -15.76
C ASP A 128 -5.33 -4.03 -16.05
N THR A 129 -4.97 -2.81 -15.62
CA THR A 129 -3.61 -2.31 -15.69
C THR A 129 -2.74 -2.80 -14.53
N VAL A 130 -3.23 -3.48 -13.49
CA VAL A 130 -2.36 -4.08 -12.47
C VAL A 130 -1.58 -5.27 -13.05
N LEU A 131 -0.26 -5.14 -13.12
CA LEU A 131 0.67 -6.19 -13.56
C LEU A 131 1.04 -7.17 -12.44
N GLU A 132 1.22 -6.64 -11.24
CA GLU A 132 1.71 -7.37 -10.09
C GLU A 132 1.08 -6.75 -8.84
N LEU A 133 0.55 -7.59 -7.96
CA LEU A 133 0.05 -7.19 -6.65
C LEU A 133 0.58 -8.15 -5.58
N GLN A 134 1.15 -7.57 -4.53
CA GLN A 134 1.62 -8.31 -3.35
C GLN A 134 1.10 -7.62 -2.09
N VAL A 135 0.75 -8.41 -1.08
CA VAL A 135 0.41 -7.93 0.26
C VAL A 135 1.44 -8.47 1.24
N TYR A 136 2.03 -7.58 2.02
CA TYR A 136 2.98 -7.90 3.06
C TYR A 136 2.35 -7.70 4.42
N LYS A 137 2.63 -8.60 5.36
CA LYS A 137 2.48 -8.31 6.77
C LYS A 137 3.65 -7.45 7.25
N ILE A 138 3.37 -6.52 8.15
CA ILE A 138 4.32 -5.57 8.73
C ILE A 138 4.02 -5.40 10.23
N GLY A 139 5.01 -4.96 10.99
CA GLY A 139 4.94 -4.85 12.46
C GLY A 139 6.18 -5.39 13.15
N ASP A 140 6.12 -5.47 14.48
CA ASP A 140 7.19 -6.00 15.33
C ASP A 140 6.90 -7.40 15.89
N GLY A 141 5.69 -7.93 15.65
CA GLY A 141 5.26 -9.26 16.11
C GLY A 141 4.74 -9.27 17.55
N ASP A 142 4.60 -8.09 18.16
CA ASP A 142 4.07 -7.93 19.52
C ASP A 142 3.06 -6.79 19.58
N ALA A 143 3.53 -5.54 19.73
CA ALA A 143 2.66 -4.38 19.89
C ALA A 143 2.12 -3.87 18.55
N MET A 144 2.93 -3.93 17.49
CA MET A 144 2.59 -3.36 16.20
C MET A 144 2.17 -4.43 15.20
N SER A 145 1.04 -4.22 14.54
CA SER A 145 0.55 -5.09 13.48
C SER A 145 -0.06 -4.30 12.33
N GLY A 146 0.17 -4.78 11.10
CA GLY A 146 -0.25 -4.07 9.92
C GLY A 146 -0.11 -4.85 8.63
N ILE A 147 -0.53 -4.20 7.55
CA ILE A 147 -0.35 -4.69 6.19
C ILE A 147 0.14 -3.58 5.27
N LEU A 148 0.86 -4.00 4.23
CA LEU A 148 1.25 -3.17 3.11
C LEU A 148 0.77 -3.82 1.81
N ILE A 149 -0.13 -3.16 1.09
CA ILE A 149 -0.57 -3.54 -0.25
C ILE A 149 0.32 -2.82 -1.26
N ALA A 150 1.00 -3.56 -2.13
CA ALA A 150 1.85 -3.03 -3.19
C ALA A 150 1.31 -3.48 -4.54
N SER A 151 1.17 -2.54 -5.47
CA SER A 151 0.73 -2.80 -6.84
C SER A 151 1.62 -2.09 -7.84
N ARG A 152 1.89 -2.77 -8.96
CA ARG A 152 2.55 -2.21 -10.13
C ARG A 152 1.53 -2.11 -11.27
N LEU A 153 1.39 -0.93 -11.84
CA LEU A 153 0.45 -0.62 -12.91
C LEU A 153 1.16 -0.51 -14.26
N VAL A 154 0.55 -1.04 -15.32
CA VAL A 154 0.95 -0.90 -16.71
C VAL A 154 1.04 0.58 -17.04
N HIS A 155 2.26 1.07 -17.30
CA HIS A 155 2.55 2.44 -17.76
C HIS A 155 2.14 3.59 -16.82
N GLU A 156 1.53 3.32 -15.67
CA GLU A 156 1.09 4.35 -14.71
C GLU A 156 2.04 4.48 -13.51
N GLY A 157 2.72 3.41 -13.11
CA GLY A 157 3.72 3.44 -12.03
C GLY A 157 3.44 2.39 -10.96
N SER A 158 3.71 2.73 -9.70
CA SER A 158 3.43 1.85 -8.56
C SER A 158 2.61 2.55 -7.49
N LEU A 159 1.71 1.80 -6.86
CA LEU A 159 0.79 2.26 -5.82
C LEU A 159 0.98 1.41 -4.57
N PHE A 160 1.07 2.07 -3.42
CA PHE A 160 1.27 1.42 -2.12
C PHE A 160 0.27 1.95 -1.11
N LEU A 161 -0.34 1.06 -0.34
CA LEU A 161 -1.18 1.40 0.80
C LEU A 161 -0.61 0.70 2.03
N VAL A 162 -0.19 1.48 3.02
CA VAL A 162 0.29 1.02 4.32
C VAL A 162 -0.81 1.23 5.35
N LEU A 163 -1.00 0.25 6.23
CA LEU A 163 -1.76 0.37 7.47
C LEU A 163 -0.93 -0.28 8.58
N LEU A 164 -0.57 0.47 9.62
CA LEU A 164 0.09 -0.06 10.81
C LEU A 164 -0.59 0.47 12.07
N MET A 165 -0.87 -0.44 13.01
CA MET A 165 -1.46 -0.14 14.31
C MET A 165 -0.45 -0.38 15.42
N ASP A 166 -0.65 0.27 16.57
CA ASP A 166 0.09 0.09 17.83
C ASP A 166 -0.71 -0.65 18.92
#